data_AF-A0A9D5NMQ5-F1
#
_entry.id   AF-A0A9D5NMQ5-F1
#
_cell.length_a   1.000
_cell.length_b   1.000
_cell.length_c   1.000
_cell.angle_alpha   90.00
_cell.angle_beta   90.00
_cell.angle_gamma   90.00
#
_symmetry.space_group_name_H-M   'P 1'
#
loop_
_entity.id
_entity.type
_entity.pdbx_description
1 polymer ?
#
loop_
_entity_poly.entity_id
_entity_poly.type
_entity_poly.pdbx_seq_one_letter_code
_entity_poly.pdbx_strand_id
1 'polypeptide(L)'
;MDKKVLLMILDGWGEGRQDESNVIYAQGAPYIEALRRQYPMSTLKACGEAVGLPEGQMGNSEVGHLNLGAGRVVYQDLVKIN
;
A
#
# COMPACT_ATOMS: atom_id res chain seq x y z
N MET A 1 -21.67 -6.89 -22.12
CA MET A 1 -21.30 -5.59 -21.50
C MET A 1 -20.01 -5.83 -20.74
N ASP A 2 -18.92 -5.19 -21.17
CA ASP A 2 -17.68 -5.25 -20.41
C ASP A 2 -17.84 -4.42 -19.13
N LYS A 3 -17.63 -5.07 -17.99
CA LYS A 3 -17.61 -4.38 -16.70
C LYS A 3 -16.29 -3.65 -16.58
N LYS A 4 -16.35 -2.32 -16.48
CA LYS A 4 -15.17 -1.49 -16.25
C LYS A 4 -14.68 -1.68 -14.81
N VAL A 5 -13.36 -1.73 -14.64
CA VAL A 5 -12.69 -1.83 -13.34
C VAL A 5 -11.78 -0.61 -13.17
N LEU A 6 -11.76 -0.05 -11.97
CA LEU A 6 -10.87 1.06 -11.59
C LEU A 6 -9.91 0.56 -10.50
N LEU A 7 -8.61 0.71 -10.74
CA LEU A 7 -7.58 0.65 -9.70
C LEU A 7 -7.22 2.09 -9.30
N MET A 8 -7.39 2.43 -8.02
CA MET A 8 -7.04 3.74 -7.46
C MET A 8 -5.94 3.55 -6.42
N ILE A 9 -4.81 4.24 -6.61
CA ILE A 9 -3.66 4.20 -5.71
C ILE A 9 -3.58 5.55 -4.98
N LEU A 10 -3.73 5.51 -3.66
CA LEU A 10 -3.52 6.67 -2.79
C LEU A 10 -2.06 6.63 -2.31
N ASP A 11 -1.18 7.35 -3.01
CA ASP A 11 0.27 7.30 -2.71
C ASP A 11 0.57 7.84 -1.30
N GLY A 12 1.41 7.13 -0.54
CA GLY A 12 1.71 7.43 0.86
C GLY A 12 0.56 7.22 1.85
N TRP A 13 -0.56 6.62 1.46
CA TRP A 13 -1.70 6.33 2.35
C TRP A 13 -1.59 4.94 2.97
N GLY A 14 -1.39 4.85 4.28
CA GLY A 14 -1.23 3.58 5.00
C GLY A 14 -2.00 3.51 6.32
N GLU A 15 -2.05 2.31 6.89
CA GLU A 15 -2.55 2.07 8.25
C GLU A 15 -1.43 2.33 9.26
N GLY A 16 -1.48 3.51 9.89
CA GLY A 16 -0.48 3.96 10.86
C GLY A 16 -0.95 3.90 12.32
N ARG A 17 -0.20 4.57 13.19
CA ARG A 17 -0.58 4.75 14.61
C ARG A 17 -1.87 5.55 14.73
N GLN A 18 -2.64 5.31 15.77
CA GLN A 18 -3.88 6.04 16.06
C GLN A 18 -3.62 7.15 17.08
N ASP A 19 -2.76 8.09 16.70
CA ASP A 19 -2.39 9.25 17.51
C ASP A 19 -2.27 10.51 16.64
N GLU A 20 -1.99 11.66 17.26
CA GLU A 20 -1.92 12.97 16.58
C GLU A 20 -0.80 13.07 15.52
N SER A 21 0.19 12.17 15.54
CA SER A 21 1.23 12.15 14.51
C SER A 21 0.74 11.58 13.18
N ASN A 22 -0.38 10.85 13.19
CA ASN A 22 -1.00 10.31 11.99
C ASN A 22 -2.10 11.25 11.47
N VAL A 23 -1.77 12.04 10.45
CA VAL A 23 -2.72 12.99 9.85
C VAL A 23 -3.99 12.33 9.29
N ILE A 24 -3.89 11.11 8.74
CA ILE A 24 -5.04 10.37 8.21
C ILE A 24 -6.03 10.05 9.34
N TYR A 25 -5.51 9.65 10.50
CA TYR A 25 -6.31 9.37 11.68
C TYR A 25 -6.85 10.66 12.32
N ALA A 26 -5.98 11.66 12.54
CA ALA A 26 -6.34 12.89 13.25
C ALA A 26 -7.38 13.74 12.50
N GLN A 27 -7.28 13.83 11.17
CA GLN A 27 -8.23 14.60 10.35
C GLN A 27 -9.45 13.77 9.92
N GLY A 28 -9.30 12.45 9.90
CA GLY A 28 -10.31 11.53 9.39
C GLY A 28 -10.43 11.55 7.85
N ALA A 29 -11.07 10.51 7.32
CA ALA A 29 -11.24 10.31 5.89
C ALA A 29 -12.67 9.84 5.56
N PRO A 30 -13.69 10.72 5.64
CA PRO A 30 -15.11 10.32 5.71
C PRO A 30 -15.56 9.41 4.57
N TYR A 31 -15.09 9.65 3.33
CA TYR A 31 -15.44 8.82 2.18
C TYR A 31 -14.73 7.47 2.17
N ILE A 32 -13.44 7.44 2.56
CA ILE A 32 -12.67 6.19 2.66
C ILE A 32 -13.24 5.32 3.78
N GLU A 33 -13.59 5.92 4.92
CA GLU A 33 -14.23 5.24 6.04
C GLU A 33 -15.61 4.69 5.69
N ALA A 34 -16.42 5.44 4.94
CA ALA A 34 -17.70 4.95 4.43
C ALA A 34 -17.52 3.71 3.53
N LEU A 35 -16.55 3.75 2.62
CA LEU A 35 -16.24 2.61 1.73
C LEU A 35 -15.78 1.38 2.52
N ARG A 36 -14.92 1.55 3.53
CA ARG A 36 -14.44 0.45 4.41
C ARG A 36 -15.56 -0.23 5.18
N ARG A 37 -16.57 0.53 5.61
CA ARG A 37 -17.74 -0.02 6.32
C ARG A 37 -18.72 -0.74 5.40
N GLN A 38 -18.85 -0.28 4.16
CA GLN A 38 -19.86 -0.76 3.23
C GLN A 38 -19.39 -1.95 2.38
N TYR A 39 -18.10 -2.05 2.07
CA TYR A 39 -17.55 -3.04 1.15
C TYR A 39 -16.45 -3.89 1.81
N PRO A 40 -16.19 -5.12 1.32
CA PRO A 40 -15.08 -5.94 1.80
C PRO A 40 -13.75 -5.19 1.67
N MET A 41 -12.97 -5.22 2.73
CA MET A 41 -11.65 -4.59 2.80
C MET A 41 -10.63 -5.57 3.40
N SER A 42 -9.37 -5.39 3.04
CA SER A 42 -8.23 -6.03 3.71
C SER A 42 -7.02 -5.09 3.70
N THR A 43 -5.95 -5.47 4.38
CA THR A 43 -4.67 -4.75 4.40
C THR A 43 -3.57 -5.62 3.80
N LEU A 44 -2.59 -5.00 3.16
CA LEU A 44 -1.45 -5.67 2.55
C LEU A 44 -0.15 -5.18 3.17
N LYS A 45 0.85 -6.05 3.26
CA LYS A 45 2.22 -5.64 3.57
C LYS A 45 2.81 -4.95 2.34
N ALA A 46 3.34 -3.74 2.53
CA ALA A 46 3.87 -2.89 1.46
C ALA A 46 5.35 -2.51 1.68
N CYS A 47 6.07 -3.26 2.51
CA CYS A 47 7.47 -2.99 2.88
C CYS A 47 8.24 -4.29 3.12
N GLY A 48 9.57 -4.17 3.22
CA GLY A 48 10.49 -5.28 3.45
C GLY A 48 10.36 -6.40 2.42
N GLU A 49 10.56 -7.64 2.88
CA GLU A 49 10.59 -8.82 2.02
C GLU A 49 9.30 -9.05 1.23
N ALA A 50 8.16 -8.59 1.77
CA ALA A 50 6.86 -8.71 1.12
C ALA A 50 6.78 -7.98 -0.23
N VAL A 51 7.68 -7.04 -0.48
CA VAL A 51 7.78 -6.29 -1.75
C VAL A 51 9.17 -6.38 -2.40
N GLY A 52 10.00 -7.33 -1.95
CA GLY A 52 11.32 -7.58 -2.52
C GLY A 52 12.42 -6.63 -2.04
N LEU A 53 12.23 -6.04 -0.86
CA LEU A 53 13.23 -5.24 -0.13
C LEU A 53 13.83 -6.05 1.04
N PRO A 54 15.00 -5.67 1.58
CA PRO A 54 15.53 -6.20 2.84
C PRO A 54 14.54 -6.06 4.01
N GLU A 55 14.65 -6.95 5.00
CA GLU A 55 13.86 -6.88 6.22
C GLU A 55 13.95 -5.50 6.90
N GLY A 56 12.82 -4.96 7.35
CA GLY A 56 12.73 -3.67 8.02
C GLY A 56 12.81 -2.44 7.10
N GLN A 57 13.11 -2.62 5.80
CA GLN A 57 13.16 -1.49 4.88
C GLN A 57 11.76 -1.00 4.50
N MET A 58 11.56 0.32 4.60
CA MET A 58 10.32 0.98 4.19
C MET A 58 10.09 0.80 2.69
N GLY A 59 8.82 0.59 2.31
CA GLY A 59 8.40 0.63 0.91
C GLY A 59 8.49 2.04 0.32
N ASN A 60 8.31 2.12 -1.00
CA ASN A 60 8.26 3.38 -1.73
C ASN A 60 7.39 3.22 -2.98
N SER A 61 7.13 4.33 -3.67
CA SER A 61 6.25 4.37 -4.84
C SER A 61 6.73 3.44 -5.97
N GLU A 62 8.02 3.43 -6.30
CA GLU A 62 8.57 2.59 -7.38
C GLU A 62 8.35 1.11 -7.09
N VAL A 63 8.78 0.65 -5.91
CA VAL A 63 8.65 -0.75 -5.47
C VAL A 63 7.17 -1.15 -5.41
N GLY A 64 6.31 -0.29 -4.87
CA GLY A 64 4.87 -0.54 -4.77
C GLY A 64 4.21 -0.71 -6.15
N HIS A 65 4.45 0.22 -7.07
CA HIS A 65 3.86 0.17 -8.41
C HIS A 65 4.39 -1.03 -9.21
N LEU A 66 5.67 -1.39 -9.07
CA LEU A 66 6.24 -2.57 -9.71
C LEU A 66 5.56 -3.86 -9.23
N ASN A 67 5.39 -4.03 -7.92
CA ASN A 67 4.74 -5.23 -7.36
C ASN A 67 3.26 -5.31 -7.76
N LEU A 68 2.51 -4.20 -7.71
CA LEU A 68 1.11 -4.14 -8.13
C LEU A 68 0.94 -4.48 -9.62
N GLY A 69 1.79 -3.90 -10.48
CA GLY A 69 1.76 -4.15 -11.92
C GLY A 69 2.23 -5.56 -12.31
N ALA A 70 3.18 -6.12 -11.57
CA ALA A 70 3.73 -7.44 -11.86
C ALA A 70 2.88 -8.61 -11.31
N GLY A 71 2.05 -8.37 -10.29
CA GLY A 71 1.25 -9.41 -9.63
C GLY A 71 2.10 -10.45 -8.88
N ARG A 72 3.35 -10.10 -8.52
CA ARG A 72 4.31 -10.96 -7.81
C ARG A 72 5.34 -10.11 -7.08
N VAL A 73 6.06 -10.71 -6.13
CA VAL A 73 7.19 -10.07 -5.46
C VAL A 73 8.29 -9.75 -6.47
N VAL A 74 8.66 -8.48 -6.59
CA VAL A 74 9.75 -8.01 -7.47
C VAL A 74 10.98 -7.66 -6.64
N TYR A 75 11.98 -8.55 -6.66
CA TYR A 75 13.26 -8.32 -5.98
C TYR A 75 13.99 -7.10 -6.54
N GLN A 76 14.28 -6.16 -5.66
CA GLN A 76 14.95 -4.91 -5.99
C GLN A 76 16.46 -5.11 -6.07
N ASP A 77 17.13 -4.25 -6.83
CA ASP A 77 18.57 -4.39 -7.09
C ASP A 77 19.39 -4.27 -5.80
N LEU A 78 18.90 -3.56 -4.78
CA LEU A 78 19.51 -3.49 -3.45
C LEU A 78 19.61 -4.88 -2.76
N VAL A 79 18.69 -5.80 -3.06
CA VAL A 79 18.73 -7.19 -2.57
C VAL A 79 19.54 -8.09 -3.51
N LYS A 80 19.73 -7.70 -4.78
CA LYS A 80 20.53 -8.49 -5.75
C LYS A 80 22.03 -8.20 -5.67
N ILE A 81 22.42 -7.02 -5.21
CA ILE A 81 23.82 -6.58 -5.14
C ILE A 81 24.48 -6.96 -3.79
N ASN A 82 23.71 -7.05 -2.71
CA ASN A 82 24.17 -7.52 -1.40
C ASN A 82 24.20 -9.06 -1.34
#